data_AF-A0A9E0HFQ6-F1
#
_entry.id   AF-A0A9E0HFQ6-F1
#
_cell.length_a   1.000
_cell.length_b   1.000
_cell.length_c   1.000
_cell.angle_alpha   90.00
_cell.angle_beta   90.00
_cell.angle_gamma   90.00
#
_symmetry.space_group_name_H-M   'P 1'
#
loop_
_entity.id
_entity.type
_entity.pdbx_description
1 polymer ?
#
loop_
_entity_poly.entity_id
_entity_poly.type
_entity_poly.pdbx_seq_one_letter_code
_entity_poly.pdbx_strand_id
1 'polypeptide(L)'
;MSQKFQASVHHRDDVSYVKLSGVIDEDNELTSLTDKIPAGTAVIDLGEIERINSCGVRDWVNWLTKLEGQTTKAVLVECSPAIVAQINLVNNFTGSGVVKSFYVPYFCPDCDEEKVLLVDAADMGPPPHEPPTCRCDECDLVMDFDDMADSYFAFLSNQKKIAEADKINGVIKEFAQVEASDKAKVRSRASSTSLSGAAIASMPSVPSLPSISRPSATGSQPKLAPKSQSRPSIAPLTAPATQPGMRPVGSFQGTASTASRPSFAAPGTNPGVPAFGAGVVGDRPMDQPRSSAIIYVLVGVLIIAIAVLAILLLSS
;
A
#
# COMPACT_ATOMS: atom_id res chain seq x y z
N MET A 1 -24.43 -11.08 -11.75
CA MET A 1 -22.95 -11.06 -11.77
C MET A 1 -22.53 -10.52 -10.43
N SER A 2 -21.77 -11.28 -9.64
CA SER A 2 -21.21 -10.77 -8.38
C SER A 2 -20.31 -9.59 -8.71
N GLN A 3 -20.48 -8.45 -8.05
CA GLN A 3 -19.54 -7.33 -8.21
C GLN A 3 -18.16 -7.79 -7.73
N LYS A 4 -17.11 -7.48 -8.51
CA LYS A 4 -15.72 -7.80 -8.19
C LYS A 4 -15.16 -6.90 -7.09
N PHE A 5 -15.70 -5.69 -6.97
CA PHE A 5 -15.39 -4.74 -5.91
C PHE A 5 -16.60 -4.63 -4.98
N GLN A 6 -16.36 -4.62 -3.68
CA GLN A 6 -17.39 -4.39 -2.67
C GLN A 6 -16.89 -3.38 -1.65
N ALA A 7 -17.80 -2.56 -1.14
CA ALA A 7 -17.52 -1.57 -0.11
C ALA A 7 -18.66 -1.46 0.89
N SER A 8 -18.31 -1.36 2.17
CA SER A 8 -19.25 -1.04 3.25
C SER A 8 -18.71 0.11 4.08
N VAL A 9 -19.60 1.03 4.46
CA VAL A 9 -19.27 2.18 5.30
C VAL A 9 -20.13 2.16 6.55
N HIS A 10 -19.49 2.20 7.70
CA HIS A 10 -20.13 2.28 9.00
C HIS A 10 -19.66 3.53 9.73
N HIS A 11 -20.55 4.16 10.48
CA HIS A 11 -20.27 5.42 11.17
C HIS A 11 -20.37 5.25 12.67
N ARG A 12 -19.40 5.80 13.38
CA ARG A 12 -19.43 5.96 14.84
C ARG A 12 -18.83 7.30 15.21
N ASP A 13 -19.68 8.18 15.74
CA ASP A 13 -19.31 9.55 16.10
C ASP A 13 -18.65 10.30 14.92
N ASP A 14 -17.40 10.71 15.06
CA ASP A 14 -16.59 11.38 14.02
C ASP A 14 -15.64 10.41 13.29
N VAL A 15 -15.84 9.10 13.43
CA VAL A 15 -15.07 8.06 12.76
C VAL A 15 -15.95 7.28 11.79
N SER A 16 -15.50 7.16 10.54
CA SER A 16 -16.09 6.31 9.53
C SER A 16 -15.20 5.09 9.31
N TYR A 17 -15.72 3.89 9.52
CA TYR A 17 -15.06 2.64 9.15
C TYR A 17 -15.48 2.23 7.75
N VAL A 18 -14.52 2.19 6.84
CA VAL A 18 -14.71 1.91 5.41
C VAL A 18 -14.01 0.61 5.11
N LYS A 19 -14.75 -0.47 4.86
CA LYS A 19 -14.17 -1.75 4.44
C LYS A 19 -14.30 -1.92 2.95
N LEU A 20 -13.18 -2.18 2.29
CA LEU A 20 -13.09 -2.40 0.85
C LEU A 20 -12.60 -3.82 0.57
N SER A 21 -13.22 -4.52 -0.37
CA SER A 21 -12.83 -5.88 -0.73
C SER A 21 -12.90 -6.14 -2.23
N GLY A 22 -12.08 -7.11 -2.67
CA GLY A 22 -11.97 -7.56 -4.05
C GLY A 22 -10.96 -6.77 -4.87
N VAL A 23 -11.33 -6.42 -6.11
CA VAL A 23 -10.41 -5.83 -7.09
C VAL A 23 -10.73 -4.36 -7.35
N ILE A 24 -9.73 -3.48 -7.23
CA ILE A 24 -9.84 -2.07 -7.59
C ILE A 24 -9.37 -1.90 -9.04
N ASP A 25 -10.32 -1.95 -9.97
CA ASP A 25 -10.11 -1.73 -11.41
C ASP A 25 -10.97 -0.57 -11.92
N GLU A 26 -11.33 -0.53 -13.20
CA GLU A 26 -12.14 0.53 -13.81
C GLU A 26 -13.57 0.62 -13.21
N ASP A 27 -14.07 -0.47 -12.61
CA ASP A 27 -15.44 -0.58 -12.11
C ASP A 27 -15.52 -0.45 -10.57
N ASN A 28 -14.52 0.20 -9.94
CA ASN A 28 -14.38 0.27 -8.47
C ASN A 28 -15.41 1.15 -7.74
N GLU A 29 -16.15 2.02 -8.44
CA GLU A 29 -17.17 2.91 -7.85
C GLU A 29 -16.73 3.74 -6.61
N LEU A 30 -15.43 3.90 -6.30
CA LEU A 30 -14.91 4.54 -5.07
C LEU A 30 -15.45 5.96 -4.89
N THR A 31 -15.58 6.71 -5.98
CA THR A 31 -16.09 8.09 -5.94
C THR A 31 -17.52 8.15 -5.35
N SER A 32 -18.33 7.10 -5.51
CA SER A 32 -19.69 7.03 -4.95
C SER A 32 -19.72 6.94 -3.41
N LEU A 33 -18.59 6.61 -2.79
CA LEU A 33 -18.45 6.53 -1.33
C LEU A 33 -18.15 7.90 -0.71
N THR A 34 -17.72 8.89 -1.50
CA THR A 34 -17.30 10.22 -1.01
C THR A 34 -18.37 10.86 -0.13
N ASP A 35 -19.62 10.91 -0.60
CA ASP A 35 -20.72 11.54 0.15
C ASP A 35 -21.17 10.72 1.36
N LYS A 36 -20.75 9.45 1.45
CA LYS A 36 -21.01 8.55 2.58
C LYS A 36 -19.93 8.65 3.64
N ILE A 37 -18.89 9.46 3.47
CA ILE A 37 -17.77 9.56 4.41
C ILE A 37 -17.63 11.04 4.81
N PRO A 38 -18.27 11.47 5.91
CA PRO A 38 -18.23 12.85 6.35
C PRO A 38 -16.84 13.26 6.86
N ALA A 39 -16.69 14.57 7.12
CA ALA A 39 -15.51 15.12 7.77
C ALA A 39 -15.22 14.43 9.12
N GLY A 40 -13.94 14.20 9.43
CA GLY A 40 -13.53 13.46 10.62
C GLY A 40 -12.37 12.52 10.32
N THR A 41 -12.43 11.30 10.86
CA THR A 41 -11.44 10.23 10.60
C THR A 41 -12.07 9.11 9.78
N ALA A 42 -11.46 8.72 8.67
CA ALA A 42 -11.84 7.54 7.90
C ALA A 42 -10.82 6.43 8.17
N VAL A 43 -11.24 5.37 8.87
CA VAL A 43 -10.47 4.14 9.02
C VAL A 43 -10.80 3.26 7.82
N ILE A 44 -9.85 3.11 6.89
CA ILE A 44 -10.04 2.41 5.62
C ILE A 44 -9.35 1.06 5.72
N ASP A 45 -10.15 0.01 5.81
CA ASP A 45 -9.72 -1.39 5.84
C ASP A 45 -9.53 -1.91 4.42
N LEU A 46 -8.31 -2.40 4.19
CA LEU A 46 -7.79 -2.83 2.89
C LEU A 46 -7.33 -4.29 2.90
N GLY A 47 -7.70 -5.07 3.92
CA GLY A 47 -7.23 -6.45 4.09
C GLY A 47 -7.74 -7.40 3.04
N GLU A 48 -8.95 -7.16 2.53
CA GLU A 48 -9.60 -7.98 1.53
C GLU A 48 -9.41 -7.44 0.10
N ILE A 49 -8.50 -6.47 -0.12
CA ILE A 49 -8.13 -6.03 -1.46
C ILE A 49 -7.13 -7.01 -2.08
N GLU A 50 -7.56 -7.72 -3.10
CA GLU A 50 -6.77 -8.75 -3.79
C GLU A 50 -5.81 -8.13 -4.80
N ARG A 51 -6.26 -7.08 -5.51
CA ARG A 51 -5.52 -6.49 -6.62
C ARG A 51 -5.99 -5.08 -6.92
N ILE A 52 -5.07 -4.27 -7.43
CA ILE A 52 -5.33 -2.94 -7.97
C ILE A 52 -4.57 -2.75 -9.28
N ASN A 53 -5.23 -2.18 -10.30
CA ASN A 53 -4.60 -1.87 -11.59
C ASN A 53 -4.33 -0.35 -11.74
N SER A 54 -3.77 0.08 -12.85
CA SER A 54 -3.42 1.48 -13.10
C SER A 54 -4.62 2.44 -13.11
N CYS A 55 -5.80 2.00 -13.58
CA CYS A 55 -7.03 2.78 -13.51
C CYS A 55 -7.50 2.90 -12.06
N GLY A 56 -7.50 1.78 -11.32
CA GLY A 56 -7.82 1.75 -9.90
C GLY A 56 -6.90 2.62 -9.05
N VAL A 57 -5.58 2.62 -9.31
CA VAL A 57 -4.62 3.51 -8.63
C VAL A 57 -4.98 4.97 -8.83
N ARG A 58 -5.34 5.38 -10.06
CA ARG A 58 -5.73 6.76 -10.35
C ARG A 58 -7.00 7.14 -9.59
N ASP A 59 -8.00 6.28 -9.62
CA ASP A 59 -9.28 6.52 -8.96
C ASP A 59 -9.13 6.55 -7.43
N TRP A 60 -8.30 5.67 -6.88
CA TRP A 60 -7.90 5.66 -5.48
C TRP A 60 -7.30 6.99 -5.04
N VAL A 61 -6.25 7.46 -5.73
CA VAL A 61 -5.58 8.73 -5.39
C VAL A 61 -6.54 9.90 -5.48
N ASN A 62 -7.37 9.93 -6.53
CA ASN A 62 -8.39 10.98 -6.71
C ASN A 62 -9.44 10.94 -5.59
N TRP A 63 -9.89 9.75 -5.20
CA TRP A 63 -10.87 9.57 -4.13
C TRP A 63 -10.31 10.02 -2.78
N LEU A 64 -9.08 9.60 -2.44
CA LEU A 64 -8.42 10.02 -1.20
C LEU A 64 -8.23 11.54 -1.15
N THR A 65 -7.86 12.16 -2.27
CA THR A 65 -7.75 13.63 -2.40
C THR A 65 -9.09 14.34 -2.15
N LYS A 66 -10.21 13.76 -2.61
CA LYS A 66 -11.55 14.32 -2.35
C LYS A 66 -11.91 14.25 -0.86
N LEU A 67 -11.63 13.12 -0.20
CA LEU A 67 -11.84 12.96 1.24
C LEU A 67 -11.03 14.00 2.03
N GLU A 68 -9.77 14.21 1.65
CA GLU A 68 -8.92 15.23 2.27
C GLU A 68 -9.49 16.64 2.10
N GLY A 69 -10.02 16.96 0.92
CA GLY A 69 -10.70 18.24 0.64
C GLY A 69 -11.93 18.47 1.52
N GLN A 70 -12.55 17.40 2.03
CA GLN A 70 -13.66 17.44 2.99
C GLN A 70 -13.18 17.46 4.46
N THR A 71 -11.88 17.65 4.70
CA THR A 71 -11.27 17.58 6.05
C THR A 71 -11.36 16.19 6.68
N THR A 72 -11.41 15.13 5.86
CA THR A 72 -11.37 13.75 6.33
C THR A 72 -9.92 13.26 6.38
N LYS A 73 -9.51 12.74 7.54
CA LYS A 73 -8.18 12.15 7.77
C LYS A 73 -8.24 10.65 7.53
N ALA A 74 -7.51 10.15 6.54
CA ALA A 74 -7.47 8.72 6.24
C ALA A 74 -6.46 7.98 7.14
N VAL A 75 -6.89 6.86 7.70
CA VAL A 75 -6.06 5.89 8.43
C VAL A 75 -6.24 4.55 7.75
N LEU A 76 -5.22 4.08 7.06
CA LEU A 76 -5.25 2.81 6.32
C LEU A 76 -4.89 1.68 7.29
N VAL A 77 -5.77 0.68 7.38
CA VAL A 77 -5.59 -0.49 8.25
C VAL A 77 -5.60 -1.75 7.42
N GLU A 78 -4.89 -2.76 7.91
CA GLU A 78 -4.82 -4.09 7.30
C GLU A 78 -4.41 -4.04 5.81
N CYS A 79 -3.51 -3.12 5.42
CA CYS A 79 -3.08 -3.00 4.02
C CYS A 79 -2.58 -4.35 3.48
N SER A 80 -3.27 -4.90 2.48
CA SER A 80 -2.85 -6.15 1.82
C SER A 80 -1.51 -6.00 1.09
N PRO A 81 -0.81 -7.10 0.76
CA PRO A 81 0.45 -7.02 0.01
C PRO A 81 0.31 -6.26 -1.32
N ALA A 82 -0.83 -6.40 -2.00
CA ALA A 82 -1.12 -5.65 -3.23
C ALA A 82 -1.17 -4.12 -3.00
N ILE A 83 -1.68 -3.69 -1.85
CA ILE A 83 -1.72 -2.28 -1.45
C ILE A 83 -0.34 -1.80 -1.02
N VAL A 84 0.40 -2.58 -0.21
CA VAL A 84 1.77 -2.24 0.20
C VAL A 84 2.68 -2.02 -1.02
N ALA A 85 2.55 -2.88 -2.04
CA ALA A 85 3.27 -2.71 -3.29
C ALA A 85 2.97 -1.36 -3.96
N GLN A 86 1.71 -0.92 -4.00
CA GLN A 86 1.37 0.40 -4.57
C GLN A 86 1.84 1.56 -3.70
N ILE A 87 1.82 1.43 -2.37
CA ILE A 87 2.33 2.47 -1.46
C ILE A 87 3.82 2.75 -1.74
N ASN A 88 4.61 1.69 -1.97
CA ASN A 88 6.03 1.82 -2.27
C ASN A 88 6.29 2.29 -3.72
N LEU A 89 5.42 1.94 -4.67
CA LEU A 89 5.62 2.22 -6.10
C LEU A 89 5.07 3.59 -6.56
N VAL A 90 3.96 4.05 -5.95
CA VAL A 90 3.18 5.19 -6.44
C VAL A 90 3.28 6.36 -5.48
N ASN A 91 3.81 7.48 -5.96
CA ASN A 91 3.85 8.72 -5.18
C ASN A 91 2.45 9.16 -4.75
N ASN A 92 2.34 9.64 -3.52
CA ASN A 92 1.09 10.11 -2.91
C ASN A 92 -0.03 9.05 -2.88
N PHE A 93 0.28 7.75 -2.97
CA PHE A 93 -0.73 6.70 -2.85
C PHE A 93 -1.52 6.80 -1.54
N THR A 94 -0.87 7.18 -0.44
CA THR A 94 -1.50 7.40 0.87
C THR A 94 -1.97 8.84 1.08
N GLY A 95 -1.75 9.75 0.13
CA GLY A 95 -2.01 11.18 0.29
C GLY A 95 -1.40 11.76 1.57
N SER A 96 -2.24 12.38 2.38
CA SER A 96 -1.96 12.87 3.72
C SER A 96 -2.27 11.85 4.83
N GLY A 97 -2.84 10.71 4.46
CA GLY A 97 -3.18 9.61 5.37
C GLY A 97 -1.96 8.87 5.91
N VAL A 98 -2.25 7.94 6.81
CA VAL A 98 -1.26 7.18 7.59
C VAL A 98 -1.58 5.69 7.51
N VAL A 99 -0.56 4.84 7.44
CA VAL A 99 -0.74 3.39 7.51
C VAL A 99 -0.58 2.94 8.95
N LYS A 100 -1.63 2.35 9.51
CA LYS A 100 -1.65 1.82 10.87
C LYS A 100 -1.20 0.37 10.93
N SER A 101 -1.65 -0.45 10.00
CA SER A 101 -1.29 -1.87 9.94
C SER A 101 -1.26 -2.37 8.51
N PHE A 102 -0.48 -3.40 8.27
CA PHE A 102 -0.26 -3.99 6.96
C PHE A 102 0.13 -5.47 7.09
N TYR A 103 -0.15 -6.24 6.05
CA TYR A 103 0.20 -7.66 5.99
C TYR A 103 1.61 -7.83 5.43
N VAL A 104 2.39 -8.75 5.99
CA VAL A 104 3.75 -9.10 5.56
C VAL A 104 3.74 -10.55 5.02
N PRO A 105 4.15 -10.81 3.76
CA PRO A 105 4.08 -12.14 3.15
C PRO A 105 5.23 -13.06 3.59
N TYR A 106 4.91 -14.34 3.78
CA TYR A 106 5.84 -15.40 4.13
C TYR A 106 5.55 -16.67 3.34
N PHE A 107 6.59 -17.46 3.11
CA PHE A 107 6.55 -18.76 2.47
C PHE A 107 7.20 -19.83 3.36
N CYS A 108 6.56 -20.99 3.49
CA CYS A 108 7.12 -22.14 4.21
C CYS A 108 7.79 -23.10 3.22
N PRO A 109 9.12 -23.24 3.23
CA PRO A 109 9.82 -24.14 2.30
C PRO A 109 9.56 -25.63 2.57
N ASP A 110 9.11 -25.99 3.77
CA ASP A 110 8.82 -27.39 4.13
C ASP A 110 7.41 -27.84 3.73
N CYS A 111 6.43 -26.94 3.85
CA CYS A 111 5.02 -27.24 3.52
C CYS A 111 4.59 -26.76 2.13
N ASP A 112 5.38 -25.91 1.47
CA ASP A 112 5.00 -25.23 0.21
C ASP A 112 3.74 -24.35 0.37
N GLU A 113 3.62 -23.70 1.53
CA GLU A 113 2.45 -22.90 1.93
C GLU A 113 2.81 -21.42 2.12
N GLU A 114 1.89 -20.55 1.69
CA GLU A 114 2.00 -19.10 1.85
C GLU A 114 1.19 -18.60 3.04
N LYS A 115 1.68 -17.57 3.72
CA LYS A 115 0.98 -16.93 4.84
C LYS A 115 1.27 -15.45 4.87
N VAL A 116 0.29 -14.68 5.32
CA VAL A 116 0.50 -13.27 5.65
C VAL A 116 0.42 -13.03 7.15
N LEU A 117 1.32 -12.21 7.69
CA LEU A 117 1.32 -11.78 9.08
C LEU A 117 0.86 -10.32 9.16
N LEU A 118 -0.18 -10.04 9.94
CA LEU A 118 -0.61 -8.66 10.20
C LEU A 118 0.37 -8.00 11.18
N VAL A 119 0.89 -6.84 10.81
CA VAL A 119 1.87 -6.07 11.59
C VAL A 119 1.41 -4.63 11.78
N ASP A 120 1.63 -4.08 12.97
CA ASP A 120 1.45 -2.65 13.24
C ASP A 120 2.66 -1.86 12.75
N ALA A 121 2.43 -0.77 12.03
CA ALA A 121 3.51 0.10 11.56
C ALA A 121 4.34 0.68 12.72
N ALA A 122 3.74 0.85 13.90
CA ALA A 122 4.44 1.33 15.09
C ALA A 122 5.42 0.29 15.69
N ASP A 123 5.25 -1.00 15.40
CA ASP A 123 6.01 -2.10 16.00
C ASP A 123 7.26 -2.50 15.18
N MET A 124 7.44 -1.95 13.97
CA MET A 124 8.53 -2.28 13.04
C MET A 124 9.93 -1.81 13.46
N GLY A 125 10.08 -1.24 14.66
CA GLY A 125 11.36 -0.76 15.19
C GLY A 125 11.99 0.38 14.37
N PRO A 126 13.23 0.80 14.71
CA PRO A 126 13.96 1.81 13.93
C PRO A 126 14.48 1.23 12.60
N PRO A 127 14.73 2.07 11.57
CA PRO A 127 15.39 1.63 10.34
C PRO A 127 16.83 1.09 10.58
N PRO A 128 17.32 0.14 9.77
CA PRO A 128 16.58 -0.57 8.72
C PRO A 128 15.51 -1.50 9.32
N HIS A 129 14.34 -1.52 8.71
CA HIS A 129 13.21 -2.32 9.20
C HIS A 129 13.41 -3.79 8.84
N GLU A 130 13.28 -4.67 9.83
CA GLU A 130 13.41 -6.12 9.65
C GLU A 130 12.03 -6.79 9.69
N PRO A 131 11.79 -7.83 8.86
CA PRO A 131 10.55 -8.58 8.90
C PRO A 131 10.40 -9.30 10.25
N PRO A 132 9.24 -9.24 10.91
CA PRO A 132 9.00 -10.00 12.12
C PRO A 132 9.16 -11.52 11.91
N THR A 133 9.38 -12.29 12.97
CA THR A 133 9.39 -13.76 12.85
C THR A 133 7.97 -14.29 12.66
N CYS A 134 7.76 -15.13 11.65
CA CYS A 134 6.51 -15.86 11.40
C CYS A 134 6.74 -17.38 11.52
N ARG A 135 5.74 -18.11 12.03
CA ARG A 135 5.75 -19.58 12.13
C ARG A 135 4.62 -20.19 11.32
N CYS A 136 4.92 -21.31 10.67
CA CYS A 136 3.97 -22.07 9.85
C CYS A 136 2.93 -22.75 10.75
N ASP A 137 1.65 -22.72 10.33
CA ASP A 137 0.56 -23.31 11.11
C ASP A 137 0.52 -24.85 11.03
N GLU A 138 1.21 -25.45 10.06
CA GLU A 138 1.24 -26.90 9.86
C GLU A 138 2.43 -27.58 10.54
N CYS A 139 3.64 -27.08 10.32
CA CYS A 139 4.88 -27.69 10.79
C CYS A 139 5.55 -26.95 11.96
N ASP A 140 5.05 -25.76 12.33
CA ASP A 140 5.61 -24.89 13.38
C ASP A 140 7.09 -24.52 13.16
N LEU A 141 7.59 -24.58 11.93
CA LEU A 141 8.90 -24.05 11.56
C LEU A 141 8.81 -22.56 11.25
N VAL A 142 9.96 -21.87 11.33
CA VAL A 142 10.06 -20.45 10.96
C VAL A 142 9.91 -20.34 9.45
N MET A 143 9.02 -19.46 9.00
CA MET A 143 8.79 -19.21 7.58
C MET A 143 9.75 -18.15 7.05
N ASP A 144 10.05 -18.23 5.75
CA ASP A 144 10.87 -17.26 5.04
C ASP A 144 10.00 -16.05 4.65
N PHE A 145 10.54 -14.85 4.82
CA PHE A 145 9.91 -13.65 4.31
C PHE A 145 9.96 -13.65 2.77
N ASP A 146 8.81 -13.49 2.12
CA ASP A 146 8.65 -13.68 0.67
C ASP A 146 8.69 -12.34 -0.11
N ASP A 147 9.60 -11.45 0.27
CA ASP A 147 9.89 -10.21 -0.48
C ASP A 147 11.30 -9.69 -0.11
N MET A 148 11.68 -8.53 -0.63
CA MET A 148 12.90 -7.82 -0.28
C MET A 148 12.62 -6.73 0.76
N ALA A 149 13.23 -6.86 1.94
CA ALA A 149 12.91 -6.01 3.10
C ALA A 149 13.09 -4.51 2.81
N ASP A 150 14.19 -4.13 2.15
CA ASP A 150 14.51 -2.75 1.82
C ASP A 150 13.43 -2.08 0.96
N SER A 151 12.85 -2.80 -0.01
CA SER A 151 11.77 -2.27 -0.86
C SER A 151 10.39 -2.39 -0.23
N TYR A 152 10.14 -3.48 0.51
CA TYR A 152 8.82 -3.74 1.09
C TYR A 152 8.48 -2.78 2.23
N PHE A 153 9.46 -2.48 3.09
CA PHE A 153 9.28 -1.62 4.25
C PHE A 153 9.65 -0.15 3.98
N ALA A 154 10.02 0.22 2.75
CA ALA A 154 10.47 1.56 2.39
C ALA A 154 9.46 2.65 2.79
N PHE A 155 8.16 2.39 2.64
CA PHE A 155 7.09 3.34 2.98
C PHE A 155 7.09 3.79 4.44
N LEU A 156 7.60 2.98 5.37
CA LEU A 156 7.63 3.31 6.81
C LEU A 156 8.48 4.56 7.10
N SER A 157 9.50 4.83 6.27
CA SER A 157 10.36 6.01 6.42
C SER A 157 9.65 7.34 6.09
N ASN A 158 8.53 7.29 5.36
CA ASN A 158 7.83 8.47 4.84
C ASN A 158 6.47 8.72 5.52
N GLN A 159 6.18 8.02 6.63
CA GLN A 159 4.88 8.13 7.28
C GLN A 159 4.73 9.32 8.21
N LYS A 160 3.52 9.88 8.25
CA LYS A 160 3.09 10.83 9.28
C LYS A 160 2.63 10.07 10.52
N LYS A 161 2.74 10.70 11.70
CA LYS A 161 2.24 10.10 12.95
C LYS A 161 0.71 10.12 12.99
N ILE A 162 0.13 9.04 13.51
CA ILE A 162 -1.30 8.89 13.74
C ILE A 162 -1.72 9.77 14.92
N ALA A 163 -2.66 10.69 14.71
CA ALA A 163 -3.30 11.42 15.79
C ALA A 163 -4.41 10.54 16.41
N GLU A 164 -4.51 10.49 17.74
CA GLU A 164 -5.58 9.78 18.47
C GLU A 164 -5.63 8.24 18.27
N ALA A 165 -4.47 7.58 18.35
CA ALA A 165 -4.35 6.12 18.15
C ALA A 165 -5.31 5.29 19.03
N ASP A 166 -5.53 5.67 20.30
CA ASP A 166 -6.41 4.92 21.22
C ASP A 166 -7.86 4.88 20.75
N LYS A 167 -8.36 5.99 20.22
CA LYS A 167 -9.73 6.10 19.68
C LYS A 167 -9.89 5.25 18.44
N ILE A 168 -8.92 5.31 17.53
CA ILE A 168 -8.89 4.50 16.31
C ILE A 168 -8.87 3.01 16.66
N ASN A 169 -8.01 2.58 17.60
CA ASN A 169 -7.94 1.20 18.07
C ASN A 169 -9.28 0.73 18.68
N GLY A 170 -9.98 1.59 19.42
CA GLY A 170 -11.30 1.30 19.97
C GLY A 170 -12.35 1.02 18.89
N VAL A 171 -12.35 1.83 17.83
CA VAL A 171 -13.25 1.66 16.68
C VAL A 171 -12.94 0.38 15.91
N ILE A 172 -11.67 0.12 15.58
CA ILE A 172 -11.24 -1.11 14.88
C ILE A 172 -11.69 -2.36 15.65
N LYS A 173 -11.48 -2.38 16.98
CA LYS A 173 -11.83 -3.52 17.82
C LYS A 173 -13.33 -3.79 17.87
N GLU A 174 -14.15 -2.75 17.92
CA GLU A 174 -15.60 -2.91 17.91
C GLU A 174 -16.07 -3.49 16.57
N PHE A 175 -15.57 -2.97 15.44
CA PHE A 175 -15.96 -3.47 14.12
C PHE A 175 -15.51 -4.91 13.88
N ALA A 176 -14.30 -5.27 14.30
CA ALA A 176 -13.83 -6.66 14.24
C ALA A 176 -14.74 -7.63 15.02
N GLN A 177 -15.28 -7.19 16.17
CA GLN A 177 -16.23 -7.99 16.96
C GLN A 177 -17.60 -8.13 16.28
N VAL A 178 -18.08 -7.07 15.61
CA VAL A 178 -19.33 -7.11 14.85
C VAL A 178 -19.20 -8.07 13.66
N GLU A 179 -18.12 -7.99 12.89
CA GLU A 179 -17.87 -8.91 11.77
C GLU A 179 -17.78 -10.37 12.21
N ALA A 180 -17.05 -10.65 13.29
CA ALA A 180 -16.95 -12.00 13.84
C ALA A 180 -18.32 -12.54 14.29
N SER A 181 -19.15 -11.68 14.87
CA SER A 181 -20.50 -12.02 15.32
C SER A 181 -21.45 -12.29 14.16
N ASP A 182 -21.39 -11.49 13.09
CA ASP A 182 -22.19 -11.69 11.88
C ASP A 182 -21.79 -12.97 11.14
N LYS A 183 -20.48 -13.24 10.99
CA LYS A 183 -19.97 -14.51 10.43
C LYS A 183 -20.45 -15.72 11.26
N ALA A 184 -20.43 -15.63 12.59
CA ALA A 184 -20.92 -16.69 13.48
C ALA A 184 -22.45 -16.90 13.35
N LYS A 185 -23.23 -15.82 13.23
CA LYS A 185 -24.69 -15.87 13.10
C LYS A 185 -25.14 -16.45 11.75
N VAL A 186 -24.45 -16.12 10.66
CA VAL A 186 -24.68 -16.72 9.33
C VAL A 186 -24.39 -18.22 9.35
N ARG A 187 -23.28 -18.65 9.99
CA ARG A 187 -22.95 -20.08 10.14
C ARG A 187 -23.97 -20.84 10.99
N SER A 188 -24.53 -20.21 12.03
CA SER A 188 -25.56 -20.84 12.88
C SER A 188 -26.94 -21.00 12.22
N ARG A 189 -27.31 -20.11 11.28
CA ARG A 189 -28.58 -20.21 10.51
C ARG A 189 -28.51 -21.25 9.39
N ALA A 190 -27.34 -21.53 8.86
CA ALA A 190 -27.13 -22.58 7.84
C ALA A 190 -27.22 -24.02 8.41
N SER A 191 -27.48 -24.20 9.71
CA SER A 191 -27.62 -25.51 10.36
C SER A 191 -28.99 -25.78 11.00
N SER A 192 -30.02 -24.96 10.72
CA SER A 192 -31.36 -25.18 11.26
C SER A 192 -32.41 -25.42 10.17
N THR A 193 -32.31 -26.56 9.48
CA THR A 193 -33.47 -27.21 8.85
C THR A 193 -33.50 -28.69 9.20
N SER A 194 -34.35 -29.01 10.17
CA SER A 194 -35.12 -30.24 10.33
C SER A 194 -35.05 -30.79 11.76
N LEU A 195 -36.12 -30.55 12.50
CA LEU A 195 -36.53 -31.40 13.61
C LEU A 195 -38.06 -31.36 13.68
N SER A 196 -38.71 -32.47 13.34
CA SER A 196 -39.66 -33.18 14.22
C SER A 196 -40.42 -34.28 13.46
N GLY A 197 -40.40 -35.51 13.98
CA GLY A 197 -41.34 -36.57 13.62
C GLY A 197 -40.79 -37.96 13.87
N ALA A 198 -41.40 -38.72 14.77
CA ALA A 198 -40.85 -39.89 15.44
C ALA A 198 -41.03 -41.24 14.71
N ALA A 199 -40.12 -42.18 15.07
CA ALA A 199 -40.23 -43.64 15.21
C ALA A 199 -40.87 -44.49 14.10
N ILE A 200 -40.11 -45.46 13.56
CA ILE A 200 -40.38 -46.91 13.56
C ILE A 200 -39.20 -47.72 12.98
N ALA A 201 -39.05 -48.95 13.48
CA ALA A 201 -37.97 -49.90 13.22
C ALA A 201 -37.91 -50.47 11.79
N SER A 202 -36.71 -50.92 11.37
CA SER A 202 -36.38 -52.24 10.78
C SER A 202 -35.11 -52.21 9.90
N MET A 203 -34.19 -53.17 10.11
CA MET A 203 -33.20 -53.63 9.12
C MET A 203 -33.94 -54.40 7.98
N PRO A 204 -33.35 -54.88 6.84
CA PRO A 204 -31.91 -55.18 6.58
C PRO A 204 -31.39 -55.03 5.11
N SER A 205 -30.13 -55.47 4.94
CA SER A 205 -29.56 -56.20 3.78
C SER A 205 -28.86 -55.47 2.61
N VAL A 206 -27.56 -55.78 2.53
CA VAL A 206 -26.61 -55.70 1.39
C VAL A 206 -27.05 -56.54 0.19
N PRO A 207 -26.57 -56.18 -1.02
CA PRO A 207 -26.07 -57.23 -1.92
C PRO A 207 -24.73 -56.92 -2.60
N SER A 208 -24.06 -58.02 -2.94
CA SER A 208 -22.66 -58.22 -3.29
C SER A 208 -22.25 -57.86 -4.74
N LEU A 209 -20.94 -57.69 -4.91
CA LEU A 209 -20.16 -57.73 -6.17
C LEU A 209 -20.42 -58.98 -7.03
N PRO A 210 -20.01 -58.93 -8.32
CA PRO A 210 -19.03 -59.93 -8.76
C PRO A 210 -17.85 -59.37 -9.57
N SER A 211 -16.69 -60.01 -9.35
CA SER A 211 -15.44 -59.90 -10.12
C SER A 211 -15.50 -60.69 -11.44
N ILE A 212 -14.68 -60.31 -12.45
CA ILE A 212 -14.04 -61.15 -13.49
C ILE A 212 -13.16 -60.21 -14.37
N SER A 213 -11.83 -60.21 -14.23
CA SER A 213 -10.78 -61.00 -14.92
C SER A 213 -10.25 -60.39 -16.23
N ARG A 214 -8.93 -60.11 -16.23
CA ARG A 214 -8.07 -59.79 -17.40
C ARG A 214 -8.01 -60.94 -18.41
N PRO A 215 -7.59 -60.68 -19.66
CA PRO A 215 -6.22 -61.07 -20.01
C PRO A 215 -5.46 -60.05 -20.89
N SER A 216 -4.14 -60.20 -20.86
CA SER A 216 -3.07 -59.49 -21.57
C SER A 216 -2.81 -60.02 -23.00
N ALA A 217 -2.40 -59.16 -23.96
CA ALA A 217 -1.38 -59.46 -24.99
C ALA A 217 -1.08 -58.27 -25.97
N THR A 218 0.21 -57.91 -26.03
CA THR A 218 1.08 -57.64 -27.22
C THR A 218 0.72 -56.64 -28.36
N GLY A 219 1.70 -55.74 -28.62
CA GLY A 219 2.14 -55.23 -29.95
C GLY A 219 1.22 -54.20 -30.64
N SER A 220 1.64 -53.00 -31.05
CA SER A 220 2.67 -52.72 -32.08
C SER A 220 2.83 -51.17 -32.22
N GLN A 221 4.01 -50.67 -32.58
CA GLN A 221 4.19 -49.28 -33.09
C GLN A 221 3.58 -49.11 -34.50
N PRO A 222 3.41 -47.87 -35.05
CA PRO A 222 4.52 -47.20 -35.75
C PRO A 222 4.62 -45.64 -35.63
N LYS A 223 5.86 -45.17 -35.40
CA LYS A 223 6.67 -44.11 -36.07
C LYS A 223 6.07 -42.94 -36.91
N LEU A 224 6.73 -41.78 -36.69
CA LEU A 224 7.14 -40.67 -37.62
C LEU A 224 6.04 -39.69 -38.09
N ALA A 225 6.20 -38.37 -38.26
CA ALA A 225 7.35 -37.44 -38.32
C ALA A 225 6.83 -35.95 -38.24
N PRO A 226 7.71 -34.92 -38.26
CA PRO A 226 7.50 -33.62 -37.59
C PRO A 226 7.10 -32.46 -38.54
N LYS A 227 6.67 -31.32 -37.99
CA LYS A 227 6.73 -30.03 -38.69
C LYS A 227 7.23 -28.89 -37.81
N SER A 228 8.10 -28.12 -38.45
CA SER A 228 9.04 -27.12 -37.96
C SER A 228 8.46 -25.71 -37.87
N GLN A 229 9.21 -24.91 -37.13
CA GLN A 229 9.19 -23.45 -36.94
C GLN A 229 9.09 -22.64 -38.25
N SER A 230 8.43 -21.47 -38.19
CA SER A 230 9.04 -20.15 -38.52
C SER A 230 8.02 -19.00 -38.44
N ARG A 231 8.50 -17.85 -37.96
CA ARG A 231 7.84 -16.58 -37.60
C ARG A 231 7.66 -15.65 -38.86
N PRO A 232 7.36 -14.35 -38.72
CA PRO A 232 6.09 -13.67 -39.01
C PRO A 232 6.07 -12.87 -40.33
N SER A 233 4.91 -12.32 -40.73
CA SER A 233 4.87 -11.18 -41.67
C SER A 233 3.75 -10.18 -41.40
N ILE A 234 4.19 -8.94 -41.59
CA ILE A 234 3.58 -7.63 -41.41
C ILE A 234 2.38 -7.42 -42.35
N ALA A 235 1.37 -6.68 -41.90
CA ALA A 235 0.41 -6.00 -42.77
C ALA A 235 0.21 -4.54 -42.29
N PRO A 236 -0.03 -3.59 -43.21
CA PRO A 236 0.16 -2.16 -42.94
C PRO A 236 -1.11 -1.42 -42.54
N LEU A 237 -0.91 -0.36 -41.74
CA LEU A 237 -1.89 0.65 -41.37
C LEU A 237 -2.01 1.71 -42.47
N THR A 238 -3.25 1.99 -42.89
CA THR A 238 -3.63 3.16 -43.68
C THR A 238 -4.26 4.21 -42.76
N ALA A 239 -3.76 5.45 -42.86
CA ALA A 239 -4.28 6.64 -42.20
C ALA A 239 -4.97 7.56 -43.22
N PRO A 240 -5.92 8.42 -42.80
CA PRO A 240 -6.23 9.65 -43.52
C PRO A 240 -5.73 10.89 -42.78
N ALA A 241 -5.36 11.88 -43.59
CA ALA A 241 -4.77 13.16 -43.23
C ALA A 241 -5.82 14.21 -42.81
N THR A 242 -5.42 15.15 -41.94
CA THR A 242 -5.89 16.54 -42.01
C THR A 242 -4.90 17.50 -41.34
N GLN A 243 -4.61 18.59 -42.04
CA GLN A 243 -3.77 19.76 -41.72
C GLN A 243 -4.47 20.70 -40.70
N PRO A 244 -3.85 21.76 -40.08
CA PRO A 244 -3.13 22.85 -40.80
C PRO A 244 -1.99 23.64 -40.10
N GLY A 245 -1.09 24.18 -40.94
CA GLY A 245 -0.88 25.62 -41.17
C GLY A 245 -0.48 26.61 -40.05
N MET A 246 0.80 27.01 -40.10
CA MET A 246 1.38 28.38 -40.01
C MET A 246 1.23 29.31 -38.78
N ARG A 247 2.40 29.84 -38.36
CA ARG A 247 2.64 31.00 -37.47
C ARG A 247 2.24 32.34 -38.16
N PRO A 248 2.15 33.48 -37.43
CA PRO A 248 3.35 34.35 -37.30
C PRO A 248 3.51 35.14 -35.96
N VAL A 249 4.78 35.45 -35.66
CA VAL A 249 5.41 36.69 -35.14
C VAL A 249 4.64 37.65 -34.21
N GLY A 250 5.27 37.99 -33.08
CA GLY A 250 4.94 39.18 -32.27
C GLY A 250 5.90 39.40 -31.09
N SER A 251 7.01 40.09 -31.35
CA SER A 251 7.96 40.65 -30.37
C SER A 251 7.46 42.00 -29.82
N PHE A 252 7.53 42.26 -28.50
CA PHE A 252 7.73 43.62 -27.96
C PHE A 252 8.21 43.66 -26.50
N GLN A 253 9.47 44.02 -26.38
CA GLN A 253 10.25 44.85 -25.44
C GLN A 253 9.57 45.69 -24.32
N GLY A 254 10.26 45.73 -23.15
CA GLY A 254 10.39 46.87 -22.21
C GLY A 254 9.30 47.01 -21.13
N THR A 255 9.55 47.31 -19.85
CA THR A 255 10.57 48.16 -19.23
C THR A 255 10.68 47.90 -17.71
N ALA A 256 11.76 48.39 -17.12
CA ALA A 256 12.16 48.29 -15.71
C ALA A 256 11.42 49.23 -14.74
N SER A 257 11.44 48.91 -13.43
CA SER A 257 11.60 49.84 -12.28
C SER A 257 11.46 49.04 -10.96
N THR A 258 12.54 48.81 -10.21
CA THR A 258 13.08 49.60 -9.07
C THR A 258 12.18 49.73 -7.83
N ALA A 259 12.63 49.05 -6.77
CA ALA A 259 12.85 49.56 -5.40
C ALA A 259 11.64 49.85 -4.48
N SER A 260 11.57 49.17 -3.32
CA SER A 260 12.08 49.71 -2.04
C SER A 260 11.40 49.05 -0.82
N ARG A 261 12.25 48.58 0.09
CA ARG A 261 11.98 48.29 1.51
C ARG A 261 11.63 49.58 2.27
N PRO A 262 11.04 49.50 3.47
CA PRO A 262 11.88 49.81 4.64
C PRO A 262 11.63 48.94 5.87
N SER A 263 12.71 48.81 6.65
CA SER A 263 12.77 48.31 8.04
C SER A 263 12.74 49.50 9.01
N PHE A 264 12.10 49.36 10.17
CA PHE A 264 12.35 50.10 11.42
C PHE A 264 11.97 49.16 12.58
N ALA A 265 12.91 48.65 13.39
CA ALA A 265 13.61 49.24 14.53
C ALA A 265 12.77 49.30 15.83
N ALA A 266 13.21 48.51 16.82
CA ALA A 266 12.81 48.55 18.23
C ALA A 266 13.66 49.58 19.02
N PRO A 267 13.23 49.99 20.23
CA PRO A 267 14.17 50.04 21.36
C PRO A 267 13.59 49.85 22.80
N GLY A 268 14.47 49.41 23.72
CA GLY A 268 14.47 49.71 25.19
C GLY A 268 14.14 48.52 26.12
N THR A 269 15.06 47.84 26.84
CA THR A 269 15.95 48.13 28.02
C THR A 269 15.33 48.00 29.43
N ASN A 270 15.63 46.88 30.13
CA ASN A 270 16.13 46.63 31.53
C ASN A 270 15.49 47.31 32.78
N PRO A 271 15.78 46.90 34.06
CA PRO A 271 16.57 45.76 34.63
C PRO A 271 15.94 45.04 35.86
N GLY A 272 16.57 43.97 36.37
CA GLY A 272 16.36 43.49 37.75
C GLY A 272 17.01 42.14 38.10
N VAL A 273 18.13 42.14 38.84
CA VAL A 273 18.83 40.99 39.44
C VAL A 273 18.61 41.03 40.97
N PRO A 274 18.73 39.90 41.70
CA PRO A 274 20.00 39.62 42.39
C PRO A 274 20.46 38.14 42.32
N ALA A 275 21.78 37.97 42.50
CA ALA A 275 22.54 36.72 42.41
C ALA A 275 22.60 35.95 43.74
N PHE A 276 22.83 34.63 43.69
CA PHE A 276 23.66 33.86 44.65
C PHE A 276 23.87 32.41 44.14
N GLY A 277 25.09 31.88 44.27
CA GLY A 277 25.36 30.43 44.34
C GLY A 277 26.33 29.85 43.31
N ALA A 278 27.58 29.67 43.71
CA ALA A 278 28.64 28.97 42.99
C ALA A 278 28.54 27.44 43.14
N GLY A 279 28.95 26.68 42.13
CA GLY A 279 29.09 25.21 42.21
C GLY A 279 29.53 24.54 40.90
N VAL A 280 30.85 24.40 40.73
CA VAL A 280 31.62 23.35 40.04
C VAL A 280 30.91 22.48 38.98
N VAL A 281 31.31 22.61 37.71
CA VAL A 281 31.11 21.57 36.68
C VAL A 281 32.43 21.36 35.93
N GLY A 282 32.91 20.11 35.95
CA GLY A 282 34.13 19.66 35.31
C GLY A 282 34.00 19.47 33.80
N ASP A 283 35.18 19.43 33.17
CA ASP A 283 35.43 19.26 31.75
C ASP A 283 34.66 18.10 31.09
N ARG A 284 34.04 18.39 29.95
CA ARG A 284 33.76 17.42 28.89
C ARG A 284 34.07 18.07 27.52
N PRO A 285 34.81 17.40 26.61
CA PRO A 285 35.08 17.95 25.29
C PRO A 285 33.78 17.95 24.46
N MET A 286 33.49 19.08 23.79
CA MET A 286 32.47 19.12 22.75
C MET A 286 32.96 18.34 21.52
N ASP A 287 32.21 17.31 21.16
CA ASP A 287 32.33 16.64 19.87
C ASP A 287 31.62 17.50 18.80
N GLN A 288 32.37 17.92 17.78
CA GLN A 288 31.92 18.82 16.72
C GLN A 288 31.37 18.00 15.54
N PRO A 289 30.15 18.27 15.01
CA PRO A 289 29.54 17.42 14.00
C PRO A 289 30.27 17.55 12.64
N ARG A 290 30.89 16.46 12.18
CA ARG A 290 31.58 16.31 10.88
C ARG A 290 30.64 16.28 9.65
N SER A 291 29.57 17.06 9.64
CA SER A 291 28.56 17.01 8.56
C SER A 291 28.73 18.08 7.49
N SER A 292 29.46 19.17 7.74
CA SER A 292 29.56 20.29 6.78
C SER A 292 30.63 20.07 5.70
N ALA A 293 31.72 19.37 6.00
CA ALA A 293 32.83 19.16 5.06
C ALA A 293 32.42 18.33 3.84
N ILE A 294 31.60 17.30 4.03
CA ILE A 294 31.13 16.41 2.94
C ILE A 294 30.26 17.20 1.95
N ILE A 295 29.43 18.12 2.44
CA ILE A 295 28.57 18.96 1.60
C ILE A 295 29.41 19.84 0.67
N TYR A 296 30.47 20.47 1.19
CA TYR A 296 31.35 21.32 0.35
C TYR A 296 32.12 20.51 -0.70
N VAL A 297 32.51 19.27 -0.38
CA VAL A 297 33.17 18.38 -1.36
C VAL A 297 32.21 17.98 -2.47
N LEU A 298 30.97 17.60 -2.15
CA LEU A 298 29.97 17.22 -3.14
C LEU A 298 29.58 18.39 -4.06
N VAL A 299 29.42 19.60 -3.49
CA VAL A 299 29.17 20.82 -4.28
C VAL A 299 30.36 21.14 -5.19
N GLY A 300 31.59 20.99 -4.72
CA GLY A 300 32.80 21.18 -5.52
C GLY A 300 32.88 20.22 -6.71
N VAL A 301 32.61 18.92 -6.49
CA VAL A 301 32.60 17.90 -7.55
C VAL A 301 31.52 18.20 -8.60
N LEU A 302 30.33 18.60 -8.17
CA LEU A 302 29.24 18.95 -9.08
C LEU A 302 29.59 20.14 -9.98
N ILE A 303 30.21 21.19 -9.43
CA ILE A 303 30.62 22.37 -10.21
C ILE A 303 31.67 21.99 -11.26
N ILE A 304 32.64 21.14 -10.89
CA ILE A 304 33.67 20.67 -11.83
C ILE A 304 33.03 19.84 -12.96
N ALA A 305 32.09 18.95 -12.63
CA ALA A 305 31.40 18.13 -13.62
C ALA A 305 30.62 18.98 -14.64
N ILE A 306 29.91 20.02 -14.17
CA ILE A 306 29.19 20.97 -15.02
C ILE A 306 30.16 21.76 -15.91
N ALA A 307 31.30 22.21 -15.36
CA ALA A 307 32.31 22.93 -16.14
C ALA A 307 32.92 22.05 -17.25
N VAL A 308 33.24 20.80 -16.95
CA VAL A 308 33.73 19.83 -17.95
C VAL A 308 32.68 19.60 -19.04
N LEU A 309 31.42 19.42 -18.66
CA LEU A 309 30.33 19.21 -19.62
C LEU A 309 30.13 20.44 -20.53
N ALA A 310 30.23 21.64 -19.98
CA ALA A 310 30.14 22.89 -20.74
C ALA A 310 31.31 23.03 -21.73
N ILE A 311 32.54 22.67 -21.33
CA ILE A 311 33.71 22.67 -22.22
C ILE A 311 33.52 21.66 -23.36
N LEU A 312 33.06 20.45 -23.05
CA LEU A 312 32.82 19.42 -24.07
C LEU A 312 31.76 19.84 -25.09
N LEU A 313 30.68 20.48 -24.62
CA LEU A 313 29.61 21.02 -25.48
C LEU A 313 30.07 22.21 -26.34
N LEU A 314 31.03 23.01 -25.87
CA LEU A 314 31.60 24.12 -26.65
C LEU A 314 32.70 23.67 -27.62
N SER A 315 33.28 22.48 -27.42
CA SER A 315 34.29 21.88 -28.29
C SER A 315 33.73 20.93 -29.36
N SER A 316 32.41 20.72 -29.39
CA SER A 316 31.68 19.90 -30.38
C SER A 316 31.05 20.77 -31.45
#